data_AF-A0A7G5LMS0-F1
#
_entry.id   AF-A0A7G5LMS0-F1
#
_cell.length_a   1.000
_cell.length_b   1.000
_cell.length_c   1.000
_cell.angle_alpha   90.00
_cell.angle_beta   90.00
_cell.angle_gamma   90.00
#
_symmetry.space_group_name_H-M   'P 1'
#
loop_
_entity.id
_entity.type
_entity.pdbx_description
1 polymer ?
#
loop_
_entity_poly.entity_id
_entity_poly.type
_entity_poly.pdbx_seq_one_letter_code
_entity_poly.pdbx_strand_id
1 'polypeptide(L)'
;MKTVLKHGLAALALTVAFSVPAHAQAVTQASVVAACSVSANACIAAQNGYVAALRAQGLSPAQVSAAVGTLVSALVSSPSVPPAIIAAAANNAVQYASSPAQAAAFTQIATVVSSGGTVPQNVLQVASAASPN
;
A
#
# COMPACT_ATOMS: atom_id res chain seq x y z
N MET A 1 54.70 0.10 8.81
CA MET A 1 53.54 -0.49 9.51
C MET A 1 52.77 0.63 10.18
N LYS A 2 51.44 0.62 9.98
CA LYS A 2 50.37 1.26 10.77
C LYS A 2 50.13 2.77 10.57
N THR A 3 49.17 3.14 9.71
CA THR A 3 47.74 3.54 9.99
C THR A 3 47.65 5.03 10.39
N VAL A 4 47.35 5.97 9.48
CA VAL A 4 46.04 6.36 8.89
C VAL A 4 45.30 7.43 9.72
N LEU A 5 45.14 8.59 9.08
CA LEU A 5 44.07 9.60 9.13
C LEU A 5 43.75 10.24 10.51
N LYS A 6 44.14 11.48 10.86
CA LYS A 6 44.06 12.81 10.20
C LYS A 6 42.61 13.28 9.99
N HIS A 7 42.21 14.26 10.82
CA HIS A 7 41.01 15.12 10.78
C HIS A 7 39.70 14.41 11.15
N GLY A 8 39.14 14.54 12.36
CA GLY A 8 39.04 15.75 13.16
C GLY A 8 37.94 16.64 12.57
N LEU A 9 36.69 16.31 12.92
CA LEU A 9 35.44 17.07 12.77
C LEU A 9 35.53 18.35 11.93
N ALA A 10 35.15 18.27 10.65
CA ALA A 10 34.77 19.44 9.87
C ALA A 10 33.79 19.06 8.77
N ALA A 11 32.51 19.31 9.01
CA ALA A 11 31.57 19.93 8.07
C ALA A 11 30.16 19.80 8.64
N LEU A 12 29.76 20.80 9.44
CA LEU A 12 28.36 21.23 9.44
C LEU A 12 28.05 21.70 8.01
N ALA A 13 27.69 20.77 7.14
CA ALA A 13 26.98 21.12 5.93
C ALA A 13 25.55 21.44 6.35
N LEU A 14 25.30 22.73 6.62
CA LEU A 14 23.99 23.34 6.51
C LEU A 14 23.51 23.16 5.07
N THR A 15 23.08 21.95 4.72
CA THR A 15 22.17 21.79 3.61
C THR A 15 20.81 22.09 4.20
N VAL A 16 20.27 23.23 3.80
CA VAL A 16 18.86 23.58 3.96
C VAL A 16 18.08 22.52 3.21
N ALA A 17 17.91 21.35 3.84
CA ALA A 17 16.91 20.38 3.45
C ALA A 17 15.61 21.11 3.68
N PHE A 18 15.01 21.60 2.60
CA PHE A 18 13.61 21.95 2.59
C PHE A 18 12.90 20.87 3.38
N SER A 19 12.25 21.31 4.45
CA SER A 19 11.33 20.57 5.27
C SER A 19 10.26 19.97 4.36
N VAL A 20 10.57 18.85 3.70
CA VAL A 20 9.54 17.93 3.25
C VAL A 20 9.08 17.32 4.57
N PRO A 21 7.85 17.62 5.01
CA PRO A 21 7.36 17.17 6.29
C PRO A 21 7.43 15.63 6.33
N ALA A 22 7.34 15.06 7.53
CA ALA A 22 7.34 13.62 7.84
C ALA A 22 6.42 12.71 6.98
N HIS A 23 5.73 13.24 5.97
CA HIS A 23 5.04 12.55 4.88
C HIS A 23 5.96 11.73 3.96
N ALA A 24 7.29 11.81 4.11
CA ALA A 24 8.23 10.86 3.52
C ALA A 24 8.48 9.63 4.43
N GLN A 25 7.66 9.44 5.48
CA GLN A 25 7.52 8.12 6.10
C GLN A 25 7.19 7.13 4.99
N ALA A 26 8.04 6.11 4.81
CA ALA A 26 7.72 4.99 3.95
C ALA A 26 6.36 4.46 4.40
N VAL A 27 5.31 4.75 3.62
CA VAL A 27 3.97 4.28 3.91
C VAL A 27 4.07 2.76 3.89
N THR A 28 3.76 2.14 5.01
CA THR A 28 3.77 0.68 5.17
C THR A 28 2.35 0.16 5.08
N GLN A 29 2.19 -1.14 4.78
CA GLN A 29 0.89 -1.79 4.82
C GLN A 29 0.15 -1.53 6.15
N ALA A 30 0.85 -1.60 7.30
CA ALA A 30 0.26 -1.34 8.61
C ALA A 30 -0.26 0.10 8.75
N SER A 31 0.48 1.09 8.22
CA SER A 31 0.02 2.49 8.23
C SER A 31 -1.20 2.72 7.35
N VAL A 32 -1.35 1.97 6.25
CA VAL A 32 -2.57 2.02 5.44
C VAL A 32 -3.74 1.41 6.20
N VAL A 33 -3.58 0.24 6.82
CA VAL A 33 -4.64 -0.39 7.65
C VAL A 33 -5.08 0.56 8.77
N ALA A 34 -4.14 1.22 9.44
CA ALA A 34 -4.44 2.23 10.46
C ALA A 34 -5.15 3.46 9.88
N ALA A 35 -4.80 3.93 8.68
CA ALA A 35 -5.52 5.03 8.03
C ALA A 35 -6.95 4.62 7.65
N CYS A 36 -7.14 3.35 7.25
CA CYS A 36 -8.44 2.78 6.88
C CYS A 36 -9.38 2.57 8.07
N SER A 37 -8.89 2.52 9.31
CA SER A 37 -9.76 2.55 10.49
C SER A 37 -10.26 3.96 10.83
N VAL A 38 -9.70 5.02 10.22
CA VAL A 38 -10.10 6.41 10.47
C VAL A 38 -11.16 6.90 9.49
N SER A 39 -10.89 6.84 8.18
CA SER A 39 -11.85 7.28 7.15
C SER A 39 -11.53 6.73 5.76
N ALA A 40 -12.52 6.70 4.87
CA ALA A 40 -12.33 6.29 3.48
C ALA A 40 -11.32 7.19 2.73
N ASN A 41 -11.36 8.50 2.95
CA ASN A 41 -10.42 9.43 2.31
C ASN A 41 -8.98 9.22 2.80
N ALA A 42 -8.79 9.02 4.11
CA ALA A 42 -7.47 8.71 4.66
C ALA A 42 -6.95 7.37 4.15
N CYS A 43 -7.82 6.37 4.04
CA CYS A 43 -7.50 5.06 3.47
C CYS A 43 -6.99 5.17 2.03
N ILE A 44 -7.74 5.85 1.16
CA ILE A 44 -7.39 6.02 -0.26
C ILE A 44 -6.09 6.82 -0.39
N ALA A 45 -5.92 7.90 0.38
CA ALA A 45 -4.67 8.68 0.37
C ALA A 45 -3.47 7.82 0.79
N ALA A 46 -3.61 7.02 1.86
CA ALA A 46 -2.56 6.13 2.32
C ALA A 46 -2.28 4.99 1.31
N GLN A 47 -3.30 4.41 0.68
CA GLN A 47 -3.14 3.40 -0.37
C GLN A 47 -2.38 3.95 -1.58
N ASN A 48 -2.72 5.16 -2.04
CA ASN A 48 -1.99 5.83 -3.13
C ASN A 48 -0.54 6.11 -2.73
N GLY A 49 -0.29 6.56 -1.50
CA GLY A 49 1.04 6.78 -0.95
C GLY A 49 1.86 5.49 -0.85
N TYR A 50 1.25 4.38 -0.44
CA TYR A 50 1.85 3.04 -0.42
C TYR A 50 2.29 2.63 -1.83
N VAL A 51 1.43 2.77 -2.83
CA VAL A 51 1.78 2.47 -4.23
C VAL A 51 2.92 3.35 -4.72
N ALA A 52 2.91 4.65 -4.41
CA ALA A 52 3.99 5.56 -4.78
C ALA A 52 5.32 5.15 -4.13
N ALA A 53 5.30 4.75 -2.85
CA ALA A 53 6.49 4.27 -2.14
C ALA A 53 7.06 2.99 -2.77
N LEU A 54 6.20 2.02 -3.13
CA LEU A 54 6.63 0.80 -3.81
C LEU A 54 7.26 1.10 -5.17
N ARG A 55 6.67 2.01 -5.95
CA ARG A 55 7.26 2.43 -7.24
C ARG A 55 8.60 3.14 -7.05
N ALA A 56 8.73 3.98 -6.02
CA ALA A 56 9.99 4.66 -5.70
C ALA A 56 11.10 3.68 -5.27
N GLN A 57 10.73 2.53 -4.71
CA GLN A 57 11.66 1.43 -4.40
C GLN A 57 12.06 0.61 -5.64
N GLY A 58 11.56 0.96 -6.84
CA GLY A 58 11.88 0.28 -8.09
C GLY A 58 11.12 -1.02 -8.32
N LEU A 59 10.03 -1.26 -7.58
CA LEU A 59 9.19 -2.44 -7.80
C LEU A 59 8.54 -2.40 -9.19
N SER A 60 8.47 -3.55 -9.83
CA SER A 60 7.79 -3.69 -11.11
C SER A 60 6.27 -3.51 -10.97
N PRO A 61 5.56 -3.14 -12.05
CA PRO A 61 4.10 -3.02 -12.01
C PRO A 61 3.39 -4.27 -11.46
N ALA A 62 3.90 -5.47 -11.78
CA ALA A 62 3.35 -6.74 -11.28
C ALA A 62 3.59 -6.95 -9.78
N GLN A 63 4.73 -6.49 -9.25
CA GLN A 63 4.99 -6.53 -7.81
C GLN A 63 4.13 -5.52 -7.06
N VAL A 64 3.92 -4.34 -7.63
CA VAL A 64 3.02 -3.32 -7.08
C VAL A 64 1.59 -3.83 -7.03
N SER A 65 1.07 -4.45 -8.10
CA SER A 65 -0.30 -4.98 -8.12
C SER A 65 -0.49 -6.11 -7.10
N ALA A 66 0.48 -7.02 -6.97
CA ALA A 66 0.47 -8.08 -5.94
C ALA A 66 0.49 -7.50 -4.51
N ALA A 67 1.29 -6.46 -4.27
CA ALA A 67 1.35 -5.78 -2.98
C ALA A 67 0.04 -5.06 -2.63
N VAL A 68 -0.63 -4.46 -3.61
CA VAL A 68 -1.98 -3.88 -3.45
C VAL A 68 -3.00 -4.98 -3.14
N GLY A 69 -2.93 -6.13 -3.82
CA GLY A 69 -3.76 -7.30 -3.54
C GLY A 69 -3.62 -7.82 -2.11
N THR A 70 -2.38 -7.91 -1.64
CA THR A 70 -2.07 -8.30 -0.26
C THR A 70 -2.59 -7.29 0.75
N LEU A 71 -2.48 -5.98 0.45
CA LEU A 71 -3.06 -4.92 1.27
C LEU A 71 -4.58 -5.05 1.40
N VAL A 72 -5.31 -5.25 0.29
CA VAL A 72 -6.77 -5.43 0.34
C VAL A 72 -7.15 -6.66 1.17
N SER A 73 -6.41 -7.76 1.03
CA SER A 73 -6.61 -8.96 1.86
C SER A 73 -6.37 -8.71 3.34
N ALA A 74 -5.36 -7.89 3.68
CA ALA A 74 -5.10 -7.47 5.05
C ALA A 74 -6.23 -6.58 5.60
N LEU A 75 -6.79 -5.68 4.78
CA LEU A 75 -7.95 -4.86 5.15
C LEU A 75 -9.19 -5.71 5.42
N VAL A 76 -9.48 -6.70 4.56
CA VAL A 76 -10.60 -7.64 4.74
C VAL A 76 -10.44 -8.45 6.04
N SER A 77 -9.22 -8.84 6.37
CA SER A 77 -8.92 -9.61 7.59
C SER A 77 -8.86 -8.74 8.86
N SER A 78 -8.95 -7.41 8.74
CA SER A 78 -8.79 -6.48 9.85
C SER A 78 -10.15 -6.12 10.46
N PRO A 79 -10.45 -6.56 11.70
CA PRO A 79 -11.75 -6.30 12.34
C PRO A 79 -11.97 -4.82 12.70
N SER A 80 -10.89 -4.04 12.73
CA SER A 80 -10.91 -2.60 13.02
C SER A 80 -11.24 -1.71 11.81
N VAL A 81 -11.34 -2.29 10.61
CA VAL A 81 -11.63 -1.52 9.38
C VAL A 81 -13.10 -1.71 9.01
N PRO A 82 -13.89 -0.63 8.96
CA PRO A 82 -15.29 -0.69 8.55
C PRO A 82 -15.48 -1.28 7.13
N PRO A 83 -16.52 -2.11 6.90
CA PRO A 83 -16.80 -2.72 5.60
C PRO A 83 -16.88 -1.71 4.44
N ALA A 84 -17.51 -0.55 4.66
CA ALA A 84 -17.63 0.50 3.66
C ALA A 84 -16.26 1.08 3.24
N ILE A 85 -15.28 1.11 4.15
CA ILE A 85 -13.92 1.57 3.86
C ILE A 85 -13.13 0.51 3.10
N ILE A 86 -13.30 -0.77 3.48
CA ILE A 86 -12.73 -1.90 2.73
C ILE A 86 -13.24 -1.88 1.28
N ALA A 87 -14.54 -1.64 1.09
CA ALA A 87 -15.13 -1.53 -0.24
C ALA A 87 -14.61 -0.33 -1.04
N ALA A 88 -14.41 0.82 -0.41
CA ALA A 88 -13.79 1.98 -1.06
C ALA A 88 -12.33 1.70 -1.48
N ALA A 89 -11.55 1.07 -0.59
CA ALA A 89 -10.16 0.69 -0.87
C ALA A 89 -10.04 -0.37 -1.97
N ALA A 90 -10.95 -1.34 -1.99
CA ALA A 90 -11.03 -2.35 -3.03
C ALA A 90 -11.42 -1.74 -4.39
N ASN A 91 -12.40 -0.83 -4.43
CA ASN A 91 -12.72 -0.10 -5.67
C ASN A 91 -11.54 0.76 -6.15
N ASN A 92 -10.82 1.39 -5.24
CA ASN A 92 -9.59 2.12 -5.60
C ASN A 92 -8.50 1.17 -6.12
N ALA A 93 -8.37 -0.03 -5.57
CA ALA A 93 -7.38 -1.02 -5.99
C ALA A 93 -7.54 -1.48 -7.46
N VAL A 94 -8.74 -1.36 -8.04
CA VAL A 94 -9.01 -1.70 -9.46
C VAL A 94 -8.07 -0.96 -10.41
N GLN A 95 -7.74 0.30 -10.12
CA GLN A 95 -6.86 1.10 -10.97
C GLN A 95 -5.39 0.64 -10.96
N TYR A 96 -5.03 -0.24 -10.02
CA TYR A 96 -3.71 -0.84 -9.88
C TYR A 96 -3.66 -2.31 -10.31
N ALA A 97 -4.79 -2.87 -10.76
CA ALA A 97 -4.86 -4.24 -11.23
C ALA A 97 -3.98 -4.44 -12.47
N SER A 98 -3.24 -5.55 -12.50
CA SER A 98 -2.42 -5.93 -13.66
C SER A 98 -3.14 -6.88 -14.63
N SER A 99 -4.37 -7.29 -14.32
CA SER A 99 -5.19 -8.13 -15.19
C SER A 99 -6.70 -7.88 -14.99
N PRO A 100 -7.54 -8.22 -15.98
CA PRO A 100 -8.99 -8.14 -15.85
C PRO A 100 -9.55 -9.02 -14.72
N ALA A 101 -8.93 -10.19 -14.49
CA ALA A 101 -9.32 -11.09 -13.41
C ALA A 101 -9.10 -10.46 -12.03
N GLN A 102 -7.98 -9.75 -11.86
CA GLN A 102 -7.65 -9.06 -10.61
C GLN A 102 -8.56 -7.84 -10.38
N ALA A 103 -8.85 -7.07 -11.44
CA ALA A 103 -9.83 -5.99 -11.40
C ALA A 103 -11.22 -6.51 -11.00
N ALA A 104 -11.67 -7.63 -11.58
CA ALA A 104 -12.92 -8.29 -11.21
C ALA A 104 -12.92 -8.76 -9.76
N ALA A 105 -11.81 -9.33 -9.28
CA ALA A 105 -11.68 -9.76 -7.89
C ALA A 105 -11.80 -8.58 -6.90
N PHE A 106 -11.16 -7.43 -7.18
CA PHE A 106 -11.31 -6.23 -6.36
C PHE A 106 -12.74 -5.69 -6.33
N THR A 107 -13.42 -5.62 -7.49
CA THR A 107 -14.83 -5.22 -7.56
C THR A 107 -15.74 -6.19 -6.80
N GLN A 108 -15.45 -7.49 -6.88
CA GLN A 108 -16.21 -8.52 -6.16
C GLN A 108 -15.99 -8.41 -4.64
N ILE A 109 -14.77 -8.16 -4.18
CA ILE A 109 -14.47 -7.86 -2.76
C ILE A 109 -15.30 -6.66 -2.31
N ALA A 110 -15.27 -5.55 -3.06
CA ALA A 110 -16.02 -4.35 -2.70
C ALA A 110 -17.54 -4.63 -2.58
N THR A 111 -18.08 -5.42 -3.51
CA THR A 111 -19.50 -5.78 -3.55
C THR A 111 -19.88 -6.66 -2.36
N VAL A 112 -19.14 -7.75 -2.12
CA VAL A 112 -19.41 -8.72 -1.06
C VAL A 112 -19.28 -8.10 0.32
N VAL A 113 -18.25 -7.28 0.54
CA VAL A 113 -18.05 -6.62 1.84
C VAL A 113 -19.12 -5.54 2.07
N SER A 114 -19.55 -4.81 1.03
CA SER A 114 -20.62 -3.82 1.15
C SER A 114 -21.98 -4.43 1.49
N SER A 115 -22.24 -5.67 1.07
CA SER A 115 -23.46 -6.41 1.44
C SER A 115 -23.38 -7.14 2.78
N GLY A 116 -22.26 -6.98 3.52
CA GLY A 116 -22.03 -7.66 4.80
C GLY A 116 -21.67 -9.15 4.65
N GLY A 117 -21.31 -9.58 3.43
CA GLY A 117 -20.89 -10.96 3.14
C GLY A 117 -19.42 -11.22 3.44
N THR A 118 -19.07 -12.49 3.56
CA THR A 118 -17.68 -12.95 3.69
C THR A 118 -17.04 -13.07 2.31
N VAL A 119 -15.87 -12.45 2.13
CA VAL A 119 -15.12 -12.57 0.87
C VAL A 119 -14.63 -14.02 0.69
N PRO A 120 -14.96 -14.67 -0.44
CA PRO A 120 -14.48 -16.02 -0.71
C PRO A 120 -12.95 -16.07 -0.84
N GLN A 121 -12.33 -17.12 -0.32
CA GLN A 121 -10.86 -17.24 -0.30
C GLN A 121 -10.25 -17.24 -1.71
N ASN A 122 -10.95 -17.83 -2.69
CA ASN A 122 -10.50 -17.83 -4.09
C ASN A 122 -10.46 -16.41 -4.69
N VAL A 123 -11.35 -15.51 -4.26
CA VAL A 123 -11.36 -14.11 -4.71
C VAL A 123 -10.14 -13.37 -4.14
N LEU A 124 -9.83 -13.59 -2.86
CA LEU A 124 -8.63 -13.03 -2.21
C LEU A 124 -7.33 -13.55 -2.85
N GLN A 125 -7.29 -14.82 -3.24
CA GLN A 125 -6.16 -15.41 -3.97
C GLN A 125 -5.96 -14.74 -5.34
N VAL A 126 -7.03 -14.54 -6.12
CA VAL A 126 -6.94 -13.85 -7.42
C VAL A 126 -6.54 -12.39 -7.25
N ALA A 127 -7.07 -11.70 -6.24
CA ALA A 127 -6.72 -10.31 -5.94
C ALA A 127 -5.23 -10.15 -5.58
N SER A 128 -4.65 -11.13 -4.88
CA SER A 128 -3.27 -11.11 -4.38
C SER A 128 -2.25 -11.74 -5.32
N ALA A 129 -2.70 -12.45 -6.35
CA ALA A 129 -1.81 -13.05 -7.34
C ALA A 129 -1.08 -11.96 -8.12
N ALA A 130 0.25 -12.03 -8.15
CA ALA A 130 1.02 -11.34 -9.17
C ALA A 130 0.55 -11.89 -10.52
N SER A 131 0.07 -11.02 -11.42
CA SER A 131 -0.30 -11.49 -12.76
C SER A 131 0.95 -12.09 -13.42
N PRO A 132 0.87 -13.33 -13.94
CA PRO A 132 1.91 -13.85 -14.83
C PRO A 132 1.79 -13.06 -16.13
N ASN A 133 2.53 -11.96 -16.22
CA ASN A 133 2.94 -11.40 -17.51
C ASN A 133 4.37 -11.86 -17.75
#